data_AF-A0A9W6ZNN1-F1
#
_entry.id   AF-A0A9W6ZNN1-F1
#
_cell.length_a   1.000
_cell.length_b   1.000
_cell.length_c   1.000
_cell.angle_alpha   90.00
_cell.angle_beta   90.00
_cell.angle_gamma   90.00
#
_symmetry.space_group_name_H-M   'P 1'
#
loop_
_entity.id
_entity.type
_entity.pdbx_description
1 polymer ?
#
loop_
_entity_poly.entity_id
_entity_poly.type
_entity_poly.pdbx_seq_one_letter_code
_entity_poly.pdbx_strand_id
1 'polypeptide(L)'
;MKTSKVRVEFVGEGIERMTREEGGKEEGGEKWTIKKGLDVLEGLTKEIKAVELPLRVESVVGVGEAMRGTAVWTPQIGATEGANGEKVSGSVSHDPIDVLVKIENSRKWPTEIRALNEAGVAFLLKIAKGLGGRIVGEGWATGVLVERGGATWRLLLERSREVKALADLTNRTAQEEEALRWLDLNAGGRRIAHHTFVHGLGAGRGTYGGAVRTARRWCQANMMGNLIPTEVIELVVAKAYGSGPGNPEPPSSVAAGFHLAVRLLAEFPWDTQPMIVDPRQHFSKKDLEGIQDDFERSRGRGGRGDDIWIVAGYDQREVYTDKGVGKVFSPSFSSGVEKVALNRFRALARTAAKHALSDTWSRIFSTTSKNLRAFDVAMKVDRQFVIDRHADSMKGDFEEGTWGRSMEARRKGYKKLRRVRYKNIKQADPVVFNPVDKYVESLEARYGDLAVFMYNRDAPAAIGVVLRPGIKGRAAFQANRSKFRTVRGDKVEFNVEEFRDTMVREGMGLIESGVVNK
;
A
#
# COMPACT_ATOMS: atom_id res chain seq x y z
N MET A 1 -17.11 -41.06 25.79
CA MET A 1 -17.35 -40.46 24.46
C MET A 1 -17.10 -38.97 24.56
N LYS A 2 -16.00 -38.45 23.98
CA LYS A 2 -15.81 -37.00 23.83
C LYS A 2 -16.70 -36.56 22.66
N THR A 3 -17.75 -35.81 22.96
CA THR A 3 -18.56 -35.12 21.95
C THR A 3 -17.68 -34.05 21.30
N SER A 4 -17.11 -34.37 20.13
CA SER A 4 -16.51 -33.37 19.25
C SER A 4 -17.63 -32.43 18.80
N LYS A 5 -17.71 -31.24 19.38
CA LYS A 5 -18.55 -30.16 18.85
C LYS A 5 -18.06 -29.83 17.44
N VAL A 6 -18.75 -30.33 16.43
CA VAL A 6 -18.58 -29.86 15.05
C VAL A 6 -19.13 -28.44 15.02
N ARG A 7 -18.24 -27.44 15.04
CA ARG A 7 -18.61 -26.04 14.91
C ARG A 7 -18.85 -25.78 13.43
N VAL A 8 -20.11 -25.67 13.03
CA VAL A 8 -20.47 -25.20 11.68
C VAL A 8 -20.21 -23.70 11.66
N GLU A 9 -19.07 -23.28 11.14
CA GLU A 9 -18.76 -21.86 10.96
C GLU A 9 -19.27 -21.43 9.58
N PHE A 10 -20.26 -20.52 9.56
CA PHE A 10 -20.65 -19.88 8.32
C PHE A 10 -19.48 -19.03 7.80
N VAL A 11 -19.23 -19.07 6.49
CA VAL A 11 -18.18 -18.28 5.80
C VAL A 11 -18.20 -16.81 6.24
N GLY A 12 -19.41 -16.25 6.39
CA GLY A 12 -19.62 -14.89 6.86
C GLY A 12 -19.08 -14.63 8.26
N GLU A 13 -19.29 -15.54 9.21
CA GLU A 13 -18.82 -15.36 10.60
C GLU A 13 -17.30 -15.38 10.71
N GLY A 14 -16.62 -16.21 9.92
CA GLY A 14 -15.15 -16.24 9.88
C GLY A 14 -14.56 -14.95 9.31
N ILE A 15 -15.16 -14.41 8.24
CA ILE A 15 -14.76 -13.14 7.64
C ILE A 15 -15.07 -11.95 8.57
N GLU A 16 -16.21 -11.99 9.27
CA GLU A 16 -16.55 -10.97 10.25
C GLU A 16 -15.60 -11.03 11.44
N ARG A 17 -15.23 -12.21 11.95
CA ARG A 17 -14.21 -12.35 13.01
C ARG A 17 -12.84 -11.80 12.60
N MET A 18 -12.47 -11.88 11.31
CA MET A 18 -11.24 -11.26 10.81
C MET A 18 -11.21 -9.74 10.84
N THR A 19 -12.38 -9.11 10.85
CA THR A 19 -12.54 -7.65 10.71
C THR A 19 -13.16 -7.00 11.94
N ARG A 20 -13.74 -7.81 12.83
CA ARG A 20 -14.16 -7.45 14.16
C ARG A 20 -12.90 -7.17 14.96
N GLU A 21 -12.64 -5.89 15.19
CA GLU A 21 -11.80 -5.46 16.29
C GLU A 21 -12.45 -6.04 17.55
N GLU A 22 -11.98 -7.19 18.02
CA GLU A 22 -12.58 -7.87 19.16
C GLU A 22 -12.71 -6.85 20.31
N GLY A 23 -13.91 -6.74 20.88
CA GLY A 23 -14.17 -5.94 22.08
C GLY A 23 -13.51 -6.51 23.34
N GLY A 24 -12.40 -7.24 23.18
CA GLY A 24 -11.55 -7.67 24.26
C GLY A 24 -10.80 -6.46 24.78
N LYS A 25 -10.68 -6.35 26.11
CA LYS A 25 -9.80 -5.40 26.77
C LYS A 25 -8.41 -5.55 26.15
N GLU A 26 -7.97 -4.61 25.32
CA GLU A 26 -6.54 -4.36 25.16
C GLU A 26 -6.04 -4.07 26.57
N GLU A 27 -5.35 -5.03 27.20
CA GLU A 27 -4.88 -4.88 28.58
C GLU A 27 -3.95 -3.65 28.65
N GLY A 28 -4.51 -2.52 29.08
CA GLY A 28 -3.78 -1.29 29.39
C GLY A 28 -3.54 -0.29 28.24
N GLY A 29 -4.12 -0.49 27.05
CA GLY A 29 -3.95 0.42 25.89
C GLY A 29 -5.22 1.22 25.57
N GLU A 30 -5.07 2.51 25.26
CA GLU A 30 -6.16 3.29 24.68
C GLU A 30 -6.31 2.92 23.19
N LYS A 31 -7.53 2.62 22.74
CA LYS A 31 -7.80 2.15 21.37
C LYS A 31 -7.82 3.31 20.37
N TRP A 32 -7.28 3.07 19.18
CA TRP A 32 -7.38 4.03 18.07
C TRP A 32 -8.82 4.18 17.58
N THR A 33 -9.26 5.42 17.37
CA THR A 33 -10.51 5.75 16.67
C THR A 33 -10.25 6.90 15.70
N ILE A 34 -11.06 7.02 14.63
CA ILE A 34 -10.96 8.17 13.72
C ILE A 34 -11.15 9.48 14.47
N LYS A 35 -12.10 9.53 15.42
CA LYS A 35 -12.33 10.70 16.28
C LYS A 35 -11.05 11.11 17.02
N LYS A 36 -10.40 10.17 17.70
CA LYS A 36 -9.11 10.42 18.37
C LYS A 36 -8.04 10.91 17.39
N GLY A 37 -7.96 10.29 16.21
CA GLY A 37 -7.05 10.74 15.16
C GLY A 37 -7.30 12.20 14.74
N LEU A 38 -8.56 12.61 14.61
CA LEU A 38 -8.93 13.98 14.30
C LEU A 38 -8.57 14.95 15.43
N ASP A 39 -8.83 14.57 16.69
CA ASP A 39 -8.50 15.40 17.86
C ASP A 39 -6.97 15.65 17.94
N VAL A 40 -6.15 14.61 17.72
CA VAL A 40 -4.69 14.73 17.68
C VAL A 40 -4.23 15.56 16.47
N LEU A 41 -4.84 15.35 15.30
CA LEU A 41 -4.52 16.11 14.09
C LEU A 41 -4.82 17.60 14.25
N GLU A 42 -5.88 17.97 14.98
CA GLU A 42 -6.20 19.37 15.27
C GLU A 42 -5.10 20.02 16.13
N GLY A 43 -4.64 19.32 17.17
CA GLY A 43 -3.51 19.76 17.99
C GLY A 43 -2.23 19.91 17.18
N LEU A 44 -1.90 18.90 16.39
CA LEU A 44 -0.73 18.92 15.50
C LEU A 44 -0.82 20.04 14.46
N THR A 45 -2.01 20.35 13.95
CA THR A 45 -2.23 21.49 13.04
C THR A 45 -1.91 22.82 13.70
N LYS A 46 -2.28 23.00 14.99
CA LYS A 46 -1.94 24.20 15.76
C LYS A 46 -0.43 24.31 15.96
N GLU A 47 0.23 23.21 16.31
CA GLU A 47 1.70 23.17 16.44
C GLU A 47 2.41 23.51 15.13
N ILE A 48 2.02 22.88 14.01
CA ILE A 48 2.60 23.15 12.68
C ILE A 48 2.44 24.62 12.28
N LYS A 49 1.25 25.20 12.53
CA LYS A 49 0.98 26.61 12.21
C LYS A 49 1.74 27.59 13.11
N ALA A 50 2.19 27.17 14.29
CA ALA A 50 2.99 27.97 15.20
C ALA A 50 4.50 27.96 14.85
N VAL A 51 4.95 27.04 13.99
CA VAL A 51 6.35 27.03 13.51
C VAL A 51 6.62 28.28 12.67
N GLU A 52 7.71 28.97 12.98
CA GLU A 52 8.15 30.14 12.23
C GLU A 52 8.67 29.74 10.83
N LEU A 53 7.80 29.83 9.83
CA LEU A 53 8.08 29.53 8.44
C LEU A 53 8.06 30.79 7.57
N PRO A 54 8.87 30.86 6.49
CA PRO A 54 8.85 31.99 5.55
C PRO A 54 7.51 32.22 4.84
N LEU A 55 6.69 31.18 4.77
CA LEU A 55 5.36 31.17 4.15
C LEU A 55 4.39 30.48 5.10
N ARG A 56 3.15 30.98 5.13
CA ARG A 56 2.10 30.46 6.00
C ARG A 56 1.67 29.06 5.57
N VAL A 57 1.36 28.21 6.56
CA VAL A 57 0.67 26.93 6.34
C VAL A 57 -0.81 27.18 6.09
N GLU A 58 -1.27 26.82 4.90
CA GLU A 58 -2.65 26.99 4.44
C GLU A 58 -3.55 25.90 5.04
N SER A 59 -3.19 24.64 4.85
CA SER A 59 -3.98 23.49 5.33
C SER A 59 -3.09 22.32 5.75
N VAL A 60 -3.64 21.48 6.61
CA VAL A 60 -3.04 20.24 7.11
C VAL A 60 -4.12 19.18 7.03
N VAL A 61 -3.89 18.11 6.26
CA VAL A 61 -4.91 17.08 5.98
C VAL A 61 -4.34 15.70 6.26
N GLY A 62 -4.97 14.95 7.16
CA GLY A 62 -4.64 13.55 7.42
C GLY A 62 -5.18 12.65 6.31
N VAL A 63 -4.29 12.01 5.55
CA VAL A 63 -4.66 11.17 4.40
C VAL A 63 -4.37 9.69 4.59
N GLY A 64 -3.83 9.28 5.74
CA GLY A 64 -3.55 7.86 6.04
C GLY A 64 -4.80 6.96 6.02
N GLU A 65 -4.59 5.65 5.80
CA GLU A 65 -5.67 4.63 5.79
C GLU A 65 -6.47 4.63 7.11
N ALA A 66 -5.78 4.89 8.23
CA ALA A 66 -6.36 4.93 9.56
C ALA A 66 -7.34 6.09 9.77
N MET A 67 -7.21 7.16 8.98
CA MET A 67 -8.08 8.34 9.03
C MET A 67 -9.38 8.13 8.23
N ARG A 68 -9.41 7.16 7.30
CA ARG A 68 -10.57 6.85 6.47
C ARG A 68 -11.22 5.49 6.77
N GLY A 69 -10.79 4.81 7.83
CA GLY A 69 -11.44 3.60 8.36
C GLY A 69 -11.11 2.31 7.62
N THR A 70 -10.06 2.31 6.80
CA THR A 70 -9.68 1.19 5.92
C THR A 70 -8.36 0.52 6.31
N ALA A 71 -7.61 1.08 7.26
CA ALA A 71 -6.39 0.48 7.78
C ALA A 71 -6.67 -0.92 8.36
N VAL A 72 -5.97 -1.94 7.86
CA VAL A 72 -6.04 -3.30 8.44
C VAL A 72 -5.46 -3.31 9.84
N TRP A 73 -4.33 -2.64 10.07
CA TRP A 73 -3.72 -2.52 11.39
C TRP A 73 -3.84 -1.09 11.84
N THR A 74 -4.61 -0.84 12.89
CA THR A 74 -4.78 0.52 13.41
C THR A 74 -3.50 0.99 14.10
N PRO A 75 -3.21 2.30 14.08
CA PRO A 75 -2.07 2.88 14.78
C PRO A 75 -2.03 2.44 16.24
N GLN A 76 -0.89 1.92 16.66
CA GLN A 76 -0.72 1.40 18.01
C GLN A 76 -0.30 2.54 18.95
N ILE A 77 -1.23 2.97 19.81
CA ILE A 77 -0.99 4.08 20.75
C ILE A 77 0.11 3.68 21.75
N GLY A 78 1.17 4.47 21.82
CA GLY A 78 2.29 4.27 22.75
C GLY A 78 3.23 3.12 22.36
N ALA A 79 3.18 2.63 21.11
CA ALA A 79 4.06 1.54 20.66
C ALA A 79 5.55 1.88 20.73
N THR A 80 5.90 3.14 20.51
CA THR A 80 7.27 3.63 20.63
C THR A 80 7.67 3.78 22.10
N GLU A 81 6.75 4.23 22.96
CA GLU A 81 7.01 4.59 24.36
C GLU A 81 7.08 3.36 25.28
N GLY A 82 6.15 2.42 25.13
CA GLY A 82 6.00 1.24 26.00
C GLY A 82 5.54 1.60 27.42
N ALA A 83 4.97 0.63 28.14
CA ALA A 83 4.68 0.82 29.56
C ALA A 83 5.98 0.80 30.40
N ASN A 84 5.94 1.32 31.64
CA ASN A 84 7.13 1.34 32.50
C ASN A 84 7.66 -0.07 32.76
N GLY A 85 8.94 -0.31 32.45
CA GLY A 85 9.56 -1.63 32.60
C GLY A 85 9.24 -2.61 31.47
N GLU A 86 8.49 -2.18 30.45
CA GLU A 86 8.17 -3.02 29.31
C GLU A 86 9.32 -3.10 28.29
N LYS A 87 9.47 -4.29 27.69
CA LYS A 87 10.38 -4.54 26.57
C LYS A 87 9.70 -4.28 25.23
N VAL A 88 9.89 -3.07 24.69
CA VAL A 88 9.45 -2.68 23.34
C VAL A 88 10.66 -2.43 22.43
N SER A 89 10.50 -2.62 21.12
CA SER A 89 11.57 -2.35 20.14
C SER A 89 11.96 -0.89 20.05
N GLY A 90 11.06 0.02 20.46
CA GLY A 90 11.22 1.46 20.26
C GLY A 90 11.12 1.90 18.80
N SER A 91 10.82 0.97 17.88
CA SER A 91 10.60 1.23 16.45
C SER A 91 9.14 1.05 16.08
N VAL A 92 8.66 1.94 15.22
CA VAL A 92 7.33 1.88 14.63
C VAL A 92 7.31 0.71 13.64
N SER A 93 6.51 -0.30 13.98
CA SER A 93 6.37 -1.55 13.22
C SER A 93 5.13 -1.57 12.32
N HIS A 94 4.54 -0.39 12.10
CA HIS A 94 3.39 -0.15 11.23
C HIS A 94 3.63 1.10 10.38
N ASP A 95 2.81 1.31 9.35
CA ASP A 95 2.90 2.52 8.54
C ASP A 95 2.52 3.75 9.36
N PRO A 96 3.31 4.83 9.31
CA PRO A 96 2.92 6.09 9.94
C PRO A 96 1.67 6.67 9.28
N ILE A 97 0.94 7.48 10.04
CA ILE A 97 -0.25 8.17 9.51
C ILE A 97 0.23 9.35 8.67
N ASP A 98 -0.01 9.27 7.36
CA ASP A 98 0.39 10.32 6.44
C ASP A 98 -0.49 11.57 6.58
N VAL A 99 0.17 12.72 6.63
CA VAL A 99 -0.42 14.06 6.71
C VAL A 99 0.18 14.93 5.63
N LEU A 100 -0.66 15.56 4.82
CA LEU A 100 -0.24 16.53 3.82
C LEU A 100 -0.34 17.94 4.37
N VAL A 101 0.79 18.65 4.34
CA VAL A 101 0.92 20.05 4.77
C VAL A 101 1.00 20.92 3.54
N LYS A 102 0.00 21.77 3.32
CA LYS A 102 -0.03 22.73 2.22
C LYS A 102 0.47 24.09 2.69
N ILE A 103 1.42 24.64 1.97
CA ILE A 103 1.94 26.00 2.17
C ILE A 103 1.25 26.94 1.19
N GLU A 104 1.03 28.19 1.59
CA GLU A 104 0.43 29.21 0.75
C GLU A 104 1.17 29.39 -0.59
N ASN A 105 0.42 29.78 -1.60
CA ASN A 105 0.98 30.00 -2.93
C ASN A 105 1.84 31.28 -2.93
N SER A 106 3.08 31.19 -3.40
CA SER A 106 3.99 32.34 -3.49
C SER A 106 4.66 32.41 -4.87
N ARG A 107 4.97 33.63 -5.31
CA ARG A 107 5.81 33.87 -6.51
C ARG A 107 7.31 33.73 -6.22
N LYS A 108 7.70 33.61 -4.95
CA LYS A 108 9.10 33.49 -4.51
C LYS A 108 9.66 32.07 -4.61
N TRP A 109 8.84 31.09 -4.97
CA TRP A 109 9.31 29.72 -5.14
C TRP A 109 10.23 29.62 -6.37
N PRO A 110 11.30 28.82 -6.31
CA PRO A 110 12.15 28.57 -7.46
C PRO A 110 11.37 27.96 -8.63
N THR A 111 11.81 28.26 -9.84
CA THR A 111 11.28 27.66 -11.08
C THR A 111 12.07 26.43 -11.53
N GLU A 112 13.33 26.34 -11.13
CA GLU A 112 14.18 25.17 -11.41
C GLU A 112 13.78 24.00 -10.50
N ILE A 113 13.65 22.81 -11.10
CA ILE A 113 13.09 21.61 -10.44
C ILE A 113 13.90 21.20 -9.22
N ARG A 114 15.23 21.22 -9.33
CA ARG A 114 16.11 20.86 -8.22
C ARG A 114 15.97 21.86 -7.06
N ALA A 115 16.11 23.15 -7.34
CA ALA A 115 15.90 24.20 -6.34
C ALA A 115 14.50 24.13 -5.70
N LEU A 116 13.47 23.75 -6.47
CA LEU A 116 12.12 23.59 -5.95
C LEU A 116 12.00 22.43 -4.94
N ASN A 117 12.63 21.28 -5.24
CA ASN A 117 12.73 20.19 -4.29
C ASN A 117 13.44 20.62 -2.99
N GLU A 118 14.64 21.19 -3.14
CA GLU A 118 15.49 21.64 -2.04
C GLU A 118 14.78 22.68 -1.16
N ALA A 119 14.05 23.62 -1.78
CA ALA A 119 13.25 24.60 -1.06
C ALA A 119 12.20 23.93 -0.16
N GLY A 120 11.42 22.97 -0.67
CA GLY A 120 10.44 22.30 0.19
C GLY A 120 11.05 21.34 1.20
N VAL A 121 12.23 20.76 0.94
CA VAL A 121 13.01 20.05 1.97
C VAL A 121 13.42 21.03 3.08
N ALA A 122 13.83 22.26 2.75
CA ALA A 122 14.14 23.29 3.75
C ALA A 122 12.94 23.67 4.63
N PHE A 123 11.72 23.71 4.06
CA PHE A 123 10.50 23.85 4.86
C PHE A 123 10.29 22.67 5.81
N LEU A 124 10.43 21.44 5.33
CA LEU A 124 10.32 20.24 6.17
C LEU A 124 11.38 20.22 7.28
N LEU A 125 12.61 20.68 7.02
CA LEU A 125 13.66 20.83 8.03
C LEU A 125 13.28 21.82 9.13
N LYS A 126 12.67 22.97 8.77
CA LYS A 126 12.16 23.92 9.76
C LYS A 126 11.00 23.35 10.58
N ILE A 127 10.07 22.65 9.93
CA ILE A 127 8.96 21.96 10.60
C ILE A 127 9.50 20.90 11.57
N ALA A 128 10.44 20.07 11.12
CA ALA A 128 11.09 19.06 11.96
C ALA A 128 11.75 19.70 13.19
N LYS A 129 12.52 20.78 13.00
CA LYS A 129 13.13 21.52 14.11
C LYS A 129 12.08 22.11 15.07
N GLY A 130 11.01 22.71 14.54
CA GLY A 130 9.95 23.33 15.34
C GLY A 130 9.13 22.33 16.16
N LEU A 131 8.96 21.11 15.64
CA LEU A 131 8.15 20.07 16.30
C LEU A 131 8.97 19.05 17.10
N GLY A 132 10.31 19.11 17.03
CA GLY A 132 11.17 18.03 17.52
C GLY A 132 10.99 16.73 16.73
N GLY A 133 10.71 16.83 15.43
CA GLY A 133 10.50 15.71 14.53
C GLY A 133 11.78 15.21 13.85
N ARG A 134 11.71 14.01 13.29
CA ARG A 134 12.81 13.35 12.58
C ARG A 134 12.59 13.39 11.08
N ILE A 135 13.60 13.81 10.32
CA ILE A 135 13.58 13.71 8.86
C ILE A 135 13.72 12.25 8.43
N VAL A 136 12.91 11.85 7.45
CA VAL A 136 12.95 10.54 6.80
C VAL A 136 12.77 10.67 5.30
N GLY A 137 13.23 9.65 4.57
CA GLY A 137 13.21 9.68 3.11
C GLY A 137 14.30 10.58 2.53
N GLU A 138 14.39 10.58 1.21
CA GLU A 138 15.36 11.36 0.45
C GLU A 138 14.67 12.02 -0.75
N GLY A 139 15.23 13.16 -1.19
CA GLY A 139 14.72 13.89 -2.35
C GLY A 139 13.23 14.21 -2.22
N TRP A 140 12.45 13.82 -3.23
CA TRP A 140 11.00 14.06 -3.29
C TRP A 140 10.22 13.33 -2.21
N ALA A 141 10.73 12.20 -1.73
CA ALA A 141 10.11 11.38 -0.69
C ALA A 141 10.42 11.84 0.74
N THR A 142 11.09 12.99 0.89
CA THR A 142 11.42 13.55 2.20
C THR A 142 10.16 13.89 2.99
N GLY A 143 10.12 13.49 4.25
CA GLY A 143 9.06 13.80 5.20
C GLY A 143 9.57 13.98 6.62
N VAL A 144 8.67 14.34 7.53
CA VAL A 144 8.96 14.49 8.97
C VAL A 144 8.14 13.49 9.76
N LEU A 145 8.80 12.65 10.55
CA LEU A 145 8.14 11.82 11.56
C LEU A 145 7.99 12.58 12.88
N VAL A 146 6.78 12.57 13.43
CA VAL A 146 6.48 13.10 14.76
C VAL A 146 5.59 12.13 15.53
N GLU A 147 5.81 12.04 16.84
CA GLU A 147 4.94 11.29 17.76
C GLU A 147 3.98 12.25 18.45
N ARG A 148 2.67 12.04 18.28
CA ARG A 148 1.62 12.82 18.95
C ARG A 148 0.43 11.93 19.28
N GLY A 149 -0.11 12.09 20.50
CA GLY A 149 -1.24 11.26 20.97
C GLY A 149 -0.95 9.76 21.00
N GLY A 150 0.34 9.40 21.13
CA GLY A 150 0.85 8.03 21.08
C GLY A 150 0.88 7.40 19.68
N ALA A 151 0.57 8.14 18.62
CA ALA A 151 0.67 7.67 17.24
C ALA A 151 1.82 8.36 16.50
N THR A 152 2.41 7.63 15.54
CA THR A 152 3.41 8.15 14.61
C THR A 152 2.74 8.79 13.41
N TRP A 153 3.09 10.04 13.12
CA TRP A 153 2.61 10.79 11.99
C TRP A 153 3.76 11.10 11.04
N ARG A 154 3.53 10.96 9.73
CA ARG A 154 4.48 11.37 8.69
C ARG A 154 3.93 12.59 7.98
N LEU A 155 4.57 13.73 8.22
CA LEU A 155 4.28 14.98 7.55
C LEU A 155 4.99 14.99 6.20
N LEU A 156 4.21 15.13 5.13
CA LEU A 156 4.66 15.34 3.78
C LEU A 156 4.21 16.73 3.34
N LEU A 157 5.05 17.42 2.57
CA LEU A 157 4.62 18.66 1.94
C LEU A 157 3.66 18.33 0.80
N GLU A 158 2.59 19.11 0.65
CA GLU A 158 1.74 19.08 -0.54
C GLU A 158 2.48 19.78 -1.70
N ARG A 159 2.58 19.11 -2.85
CA ARG A 159 3.55 19.40 -3.92
C ARG A 159 2.89 19.55 -5.30
N SER A 160 1.65 20.06 -5.37
CA SER A 160 0.94 20.26 -6.66
C SER A 160 1.70 21.19 -7.62
N ARG A 161 2.52 22.11 -7.11
CA ARG A 161 3.36 22.99 -7.95
C ARG A 161 4.45 22.19 -8.66
N GLU A 162 5.14 21.33 -7.92
CA GLU A 162 6.19 20.45 -8.41
C GLU A 162 5.62 19.47 -9.43
N VAL A 163 4.44 18.90 -9.14
CA VAL A 163 3.70 18.04 -10.09
C VAL A 163 3.45 18.80 -11.39
N LYS A 164 2.96 20.04 -11.33
CA LYS A 164 2.74 20.86 -12.52
C LYS A 164 4.04 21.18 -13.26
N ALA A 165 5.08 21.61 -12.54
CA ALA A 165 6.38 21.97 -13.14
C ALA A 165 7.03 20.77 -13.86
N LEU A 166 6.96 19.58 -13.27
CA LEU A 166 7.43 18.35 -13.90
C LEU A 166 6.52 17.92 -15.06
N ALA A 167 5.20 18.08 -14.93
CA ALA A 167 4.25 17.73 -15.98
C ALA A 167 4.45 18.57 -17.25
N ASP A 168 4.81 19.85 -17.09
CA ASP A 168 5.03 20.82 -18.18
C ASP A 168 6.37 20.64 -18.92
N LEU A 169 7.27 19.77 -18.43
CA LEU A 169 8.49 19.43 -19.15
C LEU A 169 8.21 18.65 -20.43
N THR A 170 8.80 19.09 -21.55
CA THR A 170 8.67 18.43 -22.86
C THR A 170 9.46 17.13 -22.97
N ASN A 171 10.66 17.07 -22.37
CA ASN A 171 11.53 15.89 -22.35
C ASN A 171 11.95 15.59 -20.91
N ARG A 172 11.27 14.63 -20.27
CA ARG A 172 11.61 14.17 -18.92
C ARG A 172 12.63 13.04 -18.96
N THR A 173 13.61 13.12 -18.07
CA THR A 173 14.48 11.98 -17.72
C THR A 173 13.66 10.90 -17.01
N ALA A 174 14.20 9.68 -16.94
CA ALA A 174 13.56 8.59 -16.20
C ALA A 174 13.34 8.94 -14.71
N GLN A 175 14.27 9.69 -14.12
CA GLN A 175 14.17 10.16 -12.73
C GLN A 175 13.07 11.20 -12.54
N GLU A 176 12.88 12.10 -13.50
CA GLU A 176 11.80 13.11 -13.45
C GLU A 176 10.43 12.48 -13.68
N GLU A 177 10.33 11.45 -14.53
CA GLU A 177 9.09 10.68 -14.71
C GLU A 177 8.73 9.91 -13.43
N GLU A 178 9.72 9.29 -12.79
CA GLU A 178 9.55 8.61 -11.50
C GLU A 178 9.16 9.60 -10.40
N ALA A 179 9.82 10.76 -10.33
CA ALA A 179 9.51 11.82 -9.38
C ALA A 179 8.10 12.37 -9.58
N LEU A 180 7.70 12.67 -10.82
CA LEU A 180 6.36 13.14 -11.15
C LEU A 180 5.32 12.12 -10.68
N ARG A 181 5.52 10.85 -11.02
CA ARG A 181 4.63 9.77 -10.63
C ARG A 181 4.54 9.65 -9.10
N TRP A 182 5.68 9.69 -8.41
CA TRP A 182 5.70 9.60 -6.95
C TRP A 182 4.97 10.78 -6.31
N LEU A 183 5.26 12.01 -6.75
CA LEU A 183 4.67 13.24 -6.20
C LEU A 183 3.16 13.27 -6.42
N ASP A 184 2.71 12.99 -7.65
CA ASP A 184 1.30 13.03 -8.01
C ASP A 184 0.46 12.06 -7.16
N LEU A 185 1.02 10.89 -6.83
CA LEU A 185 0.37 9.87 -5.99
C LEU A 185 0.48 10.13 -4.49
N ASN A 186 1.62 10.60 -4.00
CA ASN A 186 1.93 10.62 -2.57
C ASN A 186 1.81 12.02 -1.94
N ALA A 187 2.11 13.06 -2.71
CA ALA A 187 2.25 14.44 -2.25
C ALA A 187 1.36 15.44 -3.03
N GLY A 188 0.63 14.98 -4.04
CA GLY A 188 -0.30 15.80 -4.83
C GLY A 188 -1.72 15.79 -4.29
N GLY A 189 -2.59 16.58 -4.93
CA GLY A 189 -4.01 16.69 -4.57
C GLY A 189 -4.81 15.39 -4.70
N ARG A 190 -4.35 14.40 -5.49
CA ARG A 190 -5.06 13.13 -5.73
C ARG A 190 -5.30 12.34 -4.45
N ARG A 191 -4.32 12.31 -3.55
CA ARG A 191 -4.42 11.55 -2.30
C ARG A 191 -5.42 12.15 -1.32
N ILE A 192 -5.51 13.49 -1.30
CA ILE A 192 -6.54 14.21 -0.54
C ILE A 192 -7.92 13.88 -1.10
N ALA A 193 -8.10 13.97 -2.42
CA ALA A 193 -9.38 13.69 -3.06
C ALA A 193 -9.83 12.22 -2.85
N HIS A 194 -8.89 11.28 -2.94
CA HIS A 194 -9.14 9.87 -2.63
C HIS A 194 -9.54 9.66 -1.17
N HIS A 195 -8.82 10.26 -0.22
CA HIS A 195 -9.16 10.19 1.20
C HIS A 195 -10.59 10.69 1.45
N THR A 196 -10.95 11.87 0.92
CA THR A 196 -12.31 12.43 1.06
C THR A 196 -13.37 11.51 0.45
N PHE A 197 -13.11 10.97 -0.74
CA PHE A 197 -14.02 10.05 -1.43
C PHE A 197 -14.28 8.78 -0.60
N VAL A 198 -13.23 8.10 -0.15
CA VAL A 198 -13.31 6.85 0.61
C VAL A 198 -13.91 7.08 2.00
N HIS A 199 -13.49 8.14 2.70
CA HIS A 199 -14.04 8.49 4.01
C HIS A 199 -15.55 8.76 3.91
N GLY A 200 -15.98 9.54 2.92
CA GLY A 200 -17.39 9.82 2.68
C GLY A 200 -18.22 8.58 2.29
N LEU A 201 -17.61 7.61 1.60
CA LEU A 201 -18.25 6.34 1.29
C LEU A 201 -18.40 5.45 2.53
N GLY A 202 -17.33 5.33 3.34
CA GLY A 202 -17.34 4.56 4.58
C GLY A 202 -18.33 5.10 5.61
N ALA A 203 -18.46 6.42 5.71
CA ALA A 203 -19.46 7.07 6.58
C ALA A 203 -20.90 6.75 6.16
N GLY A 204 -21.17 6.62 4.84
CA GLY A 204 -22.49 6.26 4.32
C GLY A 204 -22.76 4.75 4.26
N ARG A 205 -21.73 3.89 4.40
CA ARG A 205 -21.83 2.44 4.21
C ARG A 205 -21.01 1.70 5.27
N GLY A 206 -21.61 1.41 6.42
CA GLY A 206 -20.90 0.92 7.61
C GLY A 206 -20.04 -0.34 7.44
N THR A 207 -20.39 -1.25 6.51
CA THR A 207 -19.62 -2.49 6.26
C THR A 207 -18.46 -2.31 5.28
N TYR A 208 -18.38 -1.18 4.58
CA TYR A 208 -17.38 -0.91 3.54
C TYR A 208 -15.95 -1.01 4.07
N GLY A 209 -15.65 -0.34 5.18
CA GLY A 209 -14.30 -0.37 5.78
C GLY A 209 -13.87 -1.79 6.16
N GLY A 210 -14.80 -2.61 6.68
CA GLY A 210 -14.55 -4.02 6.94
C GLY A 210 -14.25 -4.80 5.66
N ALA A 211 -15.03 -4.62 4.60
CA ALA A 211 -14.82 -5.30 3.32
C ALA A 211 -13.46 -4.95 2.68
N VAL A 212 -13.05 -3.68 2.76
CA VAL A 212 -11.72 -3.24 2.32
C VAL A 212 -10.61 -3.91 3.12
N ARG A 213 -10.72 -3.96 4.46
CA ARG A 213 -9.75 -4.64 5.31
C ARG A 213 -9.64 -6.12 4.97
N THR A 214 -10.76 -6.81 4.76
CA THR A 214 -10.75 -8.22 4.30
C THR A 214 -10.04 -8.36 2.96
N ALA A 215 -10.36 -7.51 1.98
CA ALA A 215 -9.73 -7.54 0.67
C ALA A 215 -8.20 -7.27 0.74
N ARG A 216 -7.77 -6.32 1.59
CA ARG A 216 -6.34 -6.07 1.84
C ARG A 216 -5.65 -7.27 2.49
N ARG A 217 -6.28 -7.91 3.48
CA ARG A 217 -5.74 -9.16 4.09
C ARG A 217 -5.65 -10.29 3.06
N TRP A 218 -6.63 -10.41 2.17
CA TRP A 218 -6.58 -11.37 1.06
C TRP A 218 -5.39 -11.09 0.13
N CYS A 219 -5.15 -9.83 -0.26
CA CYS A 219 -3.98 -9.45 -1.06
C CYS A 219 -2.66 -9.80 -0.34
N GLN A 220 -2.56 -9.49 0.95
CA GLN A 220 -1.38 -9.78 1.77
C GLN A 220 -1.10 -11.28 1.84
N ALA A 221 -2.13 -12.10 2.12
CA ALA A 221 -2.02 -13.56 2.15
C ALA A 221 -1.67 -14.20 0.80
N ASN A 222 -1.85 -13.48 -0.30
CA ASN A 222 -1.44 -13.94 -1.63
C ASN A 222 -0.15 -13.26 -2.13
N MET A 223 0.59 -12.61 -1.23
CA MET A 223 1.88 -11.94 -1.50
C MET A 223 1.77 -10.81 -2.54
N MET A 224 0.63 -10.12 -2.58
CA MET A 224 0.36 -9.01 -3.50
C MET A 224 0.37 -7.64 -2.82
N GLY A 225 0.52 -7.60 -1.50
CA GLY A 225 0.31 -6.39 -0.69
C GLY A 225 1.35 -5.28 -0.87
N ASN A 226 2.54 -5.60 -1.39
CA ASN A 226 3.55 -4.59 -1.75
C ASN A 226 3.37 -4.04 -3.18
N LEU A 227 2.65 -4.77 -4.05
CA LEU A 227 2.51 -4.42 -5.47
C LEU A 227 1.17 -3.77 -5.81
N ILE A 228 0.10 -4.11 -5.09
CA ILE A 228 -1.22 -3.53 -5.30
C ILE A 228 -1.45 -2.44 -4.24
N PRO A 229 -1.53 -1.15 -4.63
CA PRO A 229 -1.83 -0.08 -3.69
C PRO A 229 -3.17 -0.29 -2.97
N THR A 230 -3.24 0.13 -1.70
CA THR A 230 -4.50 0.04 -0.93
C THR A 230 -5.62 0.79 -1.63
N GLU A 231 -5.32 1.93 -2.25
CA GLU A 231 -6.27 2.76 -2.98
C GLU A 231 -6.95 2.01 -4.15
N VAL A 232 -6.23 1.09 -4.83
CA VAL A 232 -6.81 0.23 -5.88
C VAL A 232 -7.84 -0.72 -5.26
N ILE A 233 -7.52 -1.31 -4.11
CA ILE A 233 -8.42 -2.22 -3.38
C ILE A 233 -9.65 -1.46 -2.90
N GLU A 234 -9.46 -0.27 -2.33
CA GLU A 234 -10.54 0.64 -1.89
C GLU A 234 -11.50 0.97 -3.02
N LEU A 235 -10.99 1.23 -4.23
CA LEU A 235 -11.78 1.55 -5.42
C LEU A 235 -12.55 0.34 -5.97
N VAL A 236 -11.93 -0.85 -6.02
CA VAL A 236 -12.62 -2.08 -6.44
C VAL A 236 -13.78 -2.40 -5.49
N VAL A 237 -13.55 -2.29 -4.18
CA VAL A 237 -14.61 -2.47 -3.18
C VAL A 237 -15.65 -1.35 -3.31
N ALA A 238 -15.24 -0.11 -3.57
CA ALA A 238 -16.17 1.00 -3.73
C ALA A 238 -17.13 0.77 -4.92
N LYS A 239 -16.64 0.17 -6.01
CA LYS A 239 -17.47 -0.24 -7.15
C LYS A 239 -18.50 -1.30 -6.76
N ALA A 240 -18.11 -2.30 -5.95
CA ALA A 240 -19.01 -3.33 -5.46
C ALA A 240 -20.12 -2.78 -4.53
N TYR A 241 -19.85 -1.67 -3.85
CA TYR A 241 -20.82 -0.95 -3.01
C TYR A 241 -21.64 0.10 -3.77
N GLY A 242 -21.39 0.29 -5.07
CA GLY A 242 -22.21 1.16 -5.92
C GLY A 242 -23.50 0.47 -6.35
N SER A 243 -24.57 1.26 -6.49
CA SER A 243 -25.83 0.77 -7.07
C SER A 243 -25.70 0.65 -8.58
N GLY A 244 -26.05 -0.51 -9.13
CA GLY A 244 -25.96 -0.78 -10.58
C GLY A 244 -26.86 -1.92 -11.05
N PRO A 245 -26.93 -2.19 -12.36
CA PRO A 245 -27.71 -3.29 -12.90
C PRO A 245 -27.19 -4.62 -12.34
N GLY A 246 -28.00 -5.30 -11.53
CA GLY A 246 -27.63 -6.56 -10.85
C GLY A 246 -27.19 -6.43 -9.39
N ASN A 247 -27.01 -5.21 -8.86
CA ASN A 247 -26.83 -4.96 -7.43
C ASN A 247 -27.61 -3.69 -7.03
N PRO A 248 -28.93 -3.80 -6.80
CA PRO A 248 -29.77 -2.63 -6.49
C PRO A 248 -29.42 -2.02 -5.13
N GLU A 249 -29.08 -2.86 -4.16
CA GLU A 249 -28.75 -2.46 -2.80
C GLU A 249 -27.26 -2.69 -2.48
N PRO A 250 -26.64 -1.83 -1.66
CA PRO A 250 -25.26 -2.06 -1.24
C PRO A 250 -25.14 -3.29 -0.32
N PRO A 251 -23.95 -3.92 -0.28
CA PRO A 251 -23.71 -5.06 0.60
C PRO A 251 -23.94 -4.74 2.08
N SER A 252 -24.79 -5.54 2.74
CA SER A 252 -25.14 -5.37 4.16
C SER A 252 -24.22 -6.10 5.13
N SER A 253 -23.27 -6.91 4.65
CA SER A 253 -22.25 -7.60 5.46
C SER A 253 -20.86 -7.43 4.85
N VAL A 254 -19.83 -7.58 5.70
CA VAL A 254 -18.42 -7.52 5.29
C VAL A 254 -18.10 -8.63 4.28
N ALA A 255 -18.62 -9.84 4.53
CA ALA A 255 -18.42 -10.98 3.66
C ALA A 255 -19.04 -10.76 2.27
N ALA A 256 -20.28 -10.26 2.21
CA ALA A 256 -20.93 -9.94 0.94
C ALA A 256 -20.13 -8.89 0.15
N GLY A 257 -19.67 -7.83 0.83
CA GLY A 257 -18.84 -6.79 0.21
C GLY A 257 -17.53 -7.34 -0.37
N PHE A 258 -16.83 -8.18 0.39
CA PHE A 258 -15.60 -8.83 -0.08
C PHE A 258 -15.85 -9.78 -1.27
N HIS A 259 -16.88 -10.62 -1.20
CA HIS A 259 -17.21 -11.57 -2.25
C HIS A 259 -17.56 -10.86 -3.57
N LEU A 260 -18.37 -9.80 -3.49
CA LEU A 260 -18.73 -9.00 -4.68
C LEU A 260 -17.51 -8.30 -5.27
N ALA A 261 -16.59 -7.77 -4.45
CA ALA A 261 -15.36 -7.17 -4.92
C ALA A 261 -14.45 -8.17 -5.66
N VAL A 262 -14.27 -9.37 -5.12
CA VAL A 262 -13.48 -10.43 -5.76
C VAL A 262 -14.14 -10.94 -7.03
N ARG A 263 -15.46 -11.12 -7.03
CA ARG A 263 -16.22 -11.51 -8.22
C ARG A 263 -16.11 -10.46 -9.31
N LEU A 264 -16.29 -9.18 -8.96
CA LEU A 264 -16.11 -8.05 -9.87
C LEU A 264 -14.71 -8.10 -10.49
N LEU A 265 -13.65 -8.21 -9.69
CA LEU A 265 -12.28 -8.28 -10.19
C LEU A 265 -12.05 -9.47 -11.15
N ALA A 266 -12.70 -10.60 -10.90
CA ALA A 266 -12.55 -11.84 -11.69
C ALA A 266 -13.29 -11.80 -13.04
N GLU A 267 -14.50 -11.23 -13.06
CA GLU A 267 -15.45 -11.25 -14.18
C GLU A 267 -15.42 -9.96 -15.01
N PHE A 268 -14.88 -8.85 -14.49
CA PHE A 268 -14.90 -7.57 -15.19
C PHE A 268 -14.14 -7.63 -16.53
N PRO A 269 -14.73 -7.09 -17.62
CA PRO A 269 -14.16 -7.16 -18.97
C PRO A 269 -13.09 -6.07 -19.17
N TRP A 270 -11.98 -6.22 -18.45
CA TRP A 270 -10.91 -5.23 -18.39
C TRP A 270 -10.26 -4.87 -19.73
N ASP A 271 -10.35 -5.78 -20.71
CA ASP A 271 -9.74 -5.59 -22.03
C ASP A 271 -10.58 -4.66 -22.91
N THR A 272 -11.89 -4.53 -22.62
CA THR A 272 -12.83 -3.75 -23.44
C THR A 272 -13.41 -2.55 -22.72
N GLN A 273 -13.40 -2.52 -21.38
CA GLN A 273 -14.02 -1.46 -20.61
C GLN A 273 -13.16 -0.96 -19.45
N PRO A 274 -13.21 0.35 -19.15
CA PRO A 274 -12.67 0.92 -17.93
C PRO A 274 -13.57 0.69 -16.72
N MET A 275 -12.98 0.46 -15.55
CA MET A 275 -13.75 0.41 -14.30
C MET A 275 -14.03 1.82 -13.80
N ILE A 276 -15.26 2.28 -13.99
CA ILE A 276 -15.73 3.59 -13.54
C ILE A 276 -16.34 3.45 -12.14
N VAL A 277 -15.68 4.07 -11.15
CA VAL A 277 -16.06 4.04 -9.74
C VAL A 277 -16.84 5.29 -9.38
N ASP A 278 -18.16 5.15 -9.41
CA ASP A 278 -19.09 6.24 -9.14
C ASP A 278 -20.30 5.73 -8.35
N PRO A 279 -20.13 5.43 -7.05
CA PRO A 279 -21.18 4.85 -6.22
C PRO A 279 -22.36 5.80 -5.96
N ARG A 280 -22.27 7.06 -6.39
CA ARG A 280 -23.31 8.10 -6.26
C ARG A 280 -23.87 8.55 -7.62
N GLN A 281 -23.42 7.96 -8.73
CA GLN A 281 -23.91 8.22 -10.09
C GLN A 281 -23.86 9.70 -10.51
N HIS A 282 -22.72 10.36 -10.23
CA HIS A 282 -22.49 11.74 -10.65
C HIS A 282 -22.09 11.89 -12.13
N PHE A 283 -21.57 10.83 -12.78
CA PHE A 283 -21.13 10.92 -14.18
C PHE A 283 -22.32 11.02 -15.14
N SER A 284 -22.26 12.03 -16.01
CA SER A 284 -23.19 12.14 -17.13
C SER A 284 -22.84 11.15 -18.25
N LYS A 285 -23.77 10.90 -19.18
CA LYS A 285 -23.49 10.05 -20.36
C LYS A 285 -22.27 10.54 -21.15
N LYS A 286 -22.12 11.86 -21.28
CA LYS A 286 -20.98 12.49 -21.97
C LYS A 286 -19.65 12.23 -21.23
N ASP A 287 -19.66 12.23 -19.90
CA ASP A 287 -18.47 11.89 -19.12
C ASP A 287 -18.10 10.41 -19.32
N LEU A 288 -19.09 9.51 -19.34
CA LEU A 288 -18.87 8.08 -19.59
C LEU A 288 -18.27 7.82 -20.98
N GLU A 289 -18.78 8.49 -22.02
CA GLU A 289 -18.23 8.43 -23.38
C GLU A 289 -16.79 8.96 -23.43
N GLY A 290 -16.52 10.12 -22.81
CA GLY A 290 -15.17 10.68 -22.73
C GLY A 290 -14.18 9.78 -21.99
N ILE A 291 -14.63 9.13 -20.91
CA ILE A 291 -13.82 8.15 -20.17
C ILE A 291 -13.49 6.94 -21.05
N GLN A 292 -14.44 6.45 -21.85
CA GLN A 292 -14.21 5.36 -22.79
C GLN A 292 -13.17 5.77 -23.86
N ASP A 293 -13.29 6.97 -24.41
CA ASP A 293 -12.33 7.51 -25.39
C ASP A 293 -10.91 7.65 -24.78
N ASP A 294 -10.80 8.08 -23.53
CA ASP A 294 -9.52 8.17 -22.81
C ASP A 294 -8.93 6.78 -22.54
N PHE A 295 -9.77 5.82 -22.17
CA PHE A 295 -9.36 4.43 -21.98
C PHE A 295 -8.80 3.83 -23.28
N GLU A 296 -9.53 3.98 -24.40
CA GLU A 296 -9.10 3.47 -25.71
C GLU A 296 -7.81 4.14 -26.19
N ARG A 297 -7.68 5.46 -25.97
CA ARG A 297 -6.43 6.19 -26.24
C ARG A 297 -5.26 5.64 -25.43
N SER A 298 -5.47 5.33 -24.14
CA SER A 298 -4.42 4.80 -23.27
C SER A 298 -3.94 3.39 -23.66
N ARG A 299 -4.78 2.60 -24.34
CA ARG A 299 -4.43 1.25 -24.83
C ARG A 299 -3.56 1.27 -26.10
N GLY A 300 -3.57 2.38 -26.85
CA GLY A 300 -2.87 2.55 -28.11
C GLY A 300 -3.37 1.61 -29.23
N ARG A 301 -2.80 1.73 -30.44
CA ARG A 301 -3.19 0.94 -31.64
C ARG A 301 -2.91 -0.58 -31.55
N GLY A 302 -2.48 -1.10 -30.39
CA GLY A 302 -2.12 -2.51 -30.19
C GLY A 302 -2.69 -3.16 -28.93
N GLY A 303 -3.61 -2.51 -28.21
CA GLY A 303 -4.22 -3.08 -27.00
C GLY A 303 -3.25 -3.33 -25.84
N ARG A 304 -2.11 -2.64 -25.81
CA ARG A 304 -0.99 -2.89 -24.88
C ARG A 304 -0.96 -1.94 -23.67
N GLY A 305 -2.07 -1.28 -23.33
CA GLY A 305 -2.14 -0.44 -22.13
C GLY A 305 -2.25 -1.26 -20.83
N ASP A 306 -2.35 -0.56 -19.71
CA ASP A 306 -2.47 -1.16 -18.37
C ASP A 306 -3.63 -2.14 -18.30
N ASP A 307 -3.37 -3.36 -17.81
CA ASP A 307 -4.41 -4.38 -17.75
C ASP A 307 -5.60 -3.85 -16.93
N ILE A 308 -5.36 -3.30 -15.73
CA ILE A 308 -6.40 -2.77 -14.83
C ILE A 308 -6.45 -1.24 -14.93
N TRP A 309 -7.56 -0.72 -15.45
CA TRP A 309 -7.82 0.70 -15.61
C TRP A 309 -9.02 1.12 -14.76
N ILE A 310 -8.77 1.84 -13.66
CA ILE A 310 -9.79 2.24 -12.69
C ILE A 310 -9.78 3.75 -12.54
N VAL A 311 -10.95 4.38 -12.69
CA VAL A 311 -11.11 5.82 -12.50
C VAL A 311 -12.28 6.15 -11.57
N ALA A 312 -12.11 7.19 -10.79
CA ALA A 312 -13.14 7.83 -9.97
C ALA A 312 -13.32 9.30 -10.39
N GLY A 313 -14.34 9.97 -9.83
CA GLY A 313 -14.65 11.37 -10.18
C GLY A 313 -13.48 12.34 -10.03
N TYR A 314 -12.58 12.10 -9.07
CA TYR A 314 -11.41 12.95 -8.83
C TYR A 314 -10.24 12.71 -9.81
N ASP A 315 -10.32 11.69 -10.68
CA ASP A 315 -9.29 11.41 -11.69
C ASP A 315 -9.43 12.29 -12.94
N GLN A 316 -10.45 13.16 -12.98
CA GLN A 316 -10.65 14.13 -14.06
C GLN A 316 -9.58 15.22 -14.00
N ARG A 317 -8.92 15.49 -15.13
CA ARG A 317 -7.99 16.59 -15.32
C ARG A 317 -8.48 17.54 -16.41
N GLU A 318 -8.24 18.82 -16.20
CA GLU A 318 -8.43 19.83 -17.24
C GLU A 318 -7.21 19.84 -18.16
N VAL A 319 -7.46 19.83 -19.46
CA VAL A 319 -6.42 19.92 -20.48
C VAL A 319 -6.72 21.13 -21.36
N TYR A 320 -5.77 22.05 -21.44
CA TYR A 320 -5.88 23.22 -22.30
C TYR A 320 -5.50 22.83 -23.72
N THR A 321 -6.43 23.01 -24.65
CA THR A 321 -6.24 22.78 -26.08
C THR A 321 -6.48 24.08 -26.85
N ASP A 322 -6.04 24.14 -28.11
CA ASP A 322 -6.31 25.28 -29.00
C ASP A 322 -7.82 25.56 -29.19
N LYS A 323 -8.67 24.59 -28.86
CA LYS A 323 -10.13 24.66 -28.94
C LYS A 323 -10.81 24.97 -27.59
N GLY A 324 -10.03 25.28 -26.55
CA GLY A 324 -10.50 25.56 -25.19
C GLY A 324 -10.13 24.48 -24.17
N VAL A 325 -10.81 24.49 -23.02
CA VAL A 325 -10.54 23.57 -21.91
C VAL A 325 -11.29 22.25 -22.13
N GLY A 326 -10.54 21.18 -22.39
CA GLY A 326 -11.02 19.80 -22.43
C GLY A 326 -10.92 19.11 -21.07
N LYS A 327 -11.58 17.97 -20.94
CA LYS A 327 -11.49 17.07 -19.78
C LYS A 327 -10.85 15.76 -20.22
N VAL A 328 -9.91 15.25 -19.43
CA VAL A 328 -9.27 13.96 -19.64
C VAL A 328 -9.27 13.18 -18.32
N PHE A 329 -9.64 11.92 -18.37
CA PHE A 329 -9.55 10.99 -17.26
C PHE A 329 -8.31 10.11 -17.39
N SER A 330 -7.64 9.90 -16.27
CA SER A 330 -6.50 8.99 -16.21
C SER A 330 -6.40 8.35 -14.83
N PRO A 331 -6.20 7.04 -14.71
CA PRO A 331 -6.12 6.38 -13.41
C PRO A 331 -5.02 6.98 -12.54
N SER A 332 -5.35 7.32 -11.31
CA SER A 332 -4.35 7.64 -10.29
C SER A 332 -3.62 6.38 -9.85
N PHE A 333 -4.30 5.50 -9.11
CA PHE A 333 -3.60 4.46 -8.34
C PHE A 333 -3.38 3.14 -9.09
N SER A 334 -4.12 2.88 -10.17
CA SER A 334 -3.90 1.68 -10.98
C SER A 334 -2.84 1.88 -12.06
N SER A 335 -2.43 3.13 -12.34
CA SER A 335 -1.44 3.42 -13.37
C SER A 335 -0.02 3.05 -12.91
N GLY A 336 0.67 2.33 -13.79
CA GLY A 336 2.04 1.86 -13.60
C GLY A 336 2.22 0.75 -12.55
N VAL A 337 1.14 0.10 -12.10
CA VAL A 337 1.26 -1.18 -11.39
C VAL A 337 1.79 -2.22 -12.38
N GLU A 338 2.77 -3.01 -11.95
CA GLU A 338 3.42 -4.01 -12.79
C GLU A 338 2.43 -4.96 -13.46
N LYS A 339 2.53 -5.13 -14.79
CA LYS A 339 1.63 -5.99 -15.57
C LYS A 339 1.59 -7.43 -15.04
N VAL A 340 2.73 -7.95 -14.61
CA VAL A 340 2.83 -9.29 -13.99
C VAL A 340 1.99 -9.37 -12.71
N ALA A 341 2.00 -8.30 -11.91
CA ALA A 341 1.23 -8.21 -10.69
C ALA A 341 -0.28 -8.16 -10.98
N LEU A 342 -0.70 -7.36 -11.95
CA LEU A 342 -2.11 -7.23 -12.37
C LEU A 342 -2.67 -8.56 -12.90
N ASN A 343 -1.90 -9.27 -13.72
CA ASN A 343 -2.30 -10.59 -14.23
C ASN A 343 -2.46 -11.63 -13.12
N ARG A 344 -1.49 -11.67 -12.19
CA ARG A 344 -1.57 -12.54 -11.02
C ARG A 344 -2.77 -12.17 -10.15
N PHE A 345 -3.01 -10.88 -9.92
CA PHE A 345 -4.13 -10.38 -9.13
C PHE A 345 -5.48 -10.86 -9.69
N ARG A 346 -5.68 -10.82 -11.01
CA ARG A 346 -6.87 -11.39 -11.67
C ARG A 346 -6.98 -12.89 -11.56
N ALA A 347 -5.88 -13.62 -11.76
CA ALA A 347 -5.88 -15.07 -11.68
C ALA A 347 -6.23 -15.54 -10.25
N LEU A 348 -5.70 -14.85 -9.24
CA LEU A 348 -6.05 -15.05 -7.85
C LEU A 348 -7.52 -14.71 -7.60
N ALA A 349 -8.03 -13.59 -8.14
CA ALA A 349 -9.43 -13.22 -8.00
C ALA A 349 -10.39 -14.28 -8.58
N ARG A 350 -10.08 -14.83 -9.76
CA ARG A 350 -10.86 -15.92 -10.37
C ARG A 350 -10.85 -17.19 -9.52
N THR A 351 -9.72 -17.49 -8.90
CA THR A 351 -9.61 -18.63 -7.97
C THR A 351 -10.41 -18.35 -6.70
N ALA A 352 -10.28 -17.15 -6.15
CA ALA A 352 -10.98 -16.73 -4.95
C ALA A 352 -12.50 -16.70 -5.17
N ALA A 353 -13.00 -16.20 -6.29
CA ALA A 353 -14.42 -16.19 -6.63
C ALA A 353 -15.04 -17.60 -6.65
N LYS A 354 -14.29 -18.62 -7.11
CA LYS A 354 -14.73 -20.02 -7.13
C LYS A 354 -14.81 -20.65 -5.73
N HIS A 355 -13.89 -20.29 -4.84
CA HIS A 355 -13.77 -20.92 -3.52
C HIS A 355 -14.39 -20.10 -2.39
N ALA A 356 -14.67 -18.82 -2.63
CA ALA A 356 -15.17 -17.84 -1.67
C ALA A 356 -16.42 -18.30 -0.92
N LEU A 357 -17.34 -18.99 -1.59
CA LEU A 357 -18.60 -19.49 -1.02
C LEU A 357 -18.56 -20.98 -0.65
N SER A 358 -17.38 -21.60 -0.70
CA SER A 358 -17.19 -23.02 -0.36
C SER A 358 -16.72 -23.19 1.09
N ASP A 359 -16.82 -24.40 1.62
CA ASP A 359 -16.25 -24.78 2.93
C ASP A 359 -14.73 -24.58 3.00
N THR A 360 -14.08 -24.36 1.86
CA THR A 360 -12.63 -24.10 1.75
C THR A 360 -12.26 -22.62 1.62
N TRP A 361 -13.20 -21.71 1.91
CA TRP A 361 -12.99 -20.26 1.80
C TRP A 361 -11.74 -19.76 2.57
N SER A 362 -11.39 -20.35 3.70
CA SER A 362 -10.19 -19.93 4.46
C SER A 362 -8.89 -20.11 3.67
N ARG A 363 -8.86 -21.02 2.68
CA ARG A 363 -7.67 -21.32 1.86
C ARG A 363 -7.30 -20.16 0.94
N ILE A 364 -8.26 -19.33 0.54
CA ILE A 364 -7.97 -18.18 -0.33
C ILE A 364 -7.20 -17.07 0.41
N PHE A 365 -7.13 -17.15 1.74
CA PHE A 365 -6.35 -16.28 2.61
C PHE A 365 -5.10 -16.98 3.18
N SER A 366 -4.59 -18.01 2.50
CA SER A 366 -3.42 -18.75 2.98
C SER A 366 -2.32 -18.81 1.92
N THR A 367 -1.09 -18.48 2.34
CA THR A 367 0.09 -18.76 1.52
C THR A 367 0.40 -20.26 1.59
N THR A 368 0.03 -21.01 0.56
CA THR A 368 0.35 -22.44 0.51
C THR A 368 1.73 -22.69 -0.12
N SER A 369 2.34 -23.85 0.16
CA SER A 369 3.57 -24.27 -0.52
C SER A 369 3.39 -24.38 -2.04
N LYS A 370 2.16 -24.62 -2.53
CA LYS A 370 1.84 -24.56 -3.96
C LYS A 370 1.92 -23.14 -4.50
N ASN A 371 1.45 -22.13 -3.76
CA ASN A 371 1.54 -20.72 -4.16
C ASN A 371 3.01 -20.29 -4.31
N LEU A 372 3.90 -20.83 -3.47
CA LEU A 372 5.33 -20.54 -3.53
C LEU A 372 6.03 -21.19 -4.74
N ARG A 373 5.50 -22.28 -5.30
CA ARG A 373 6.02 -22.90 -6.53
C ARG A 373 5.73 -22.09 -7.78
N ALA A 374 4.81 -21.14 -7.72
CA ALA A 374 4.49 -20.25 -8.84
C ALA A 374 5.55 -19.14 -9.06
N PHE A 375 6.55 -19.04 -8.19
CA PHE A 375 7.67 -18.10 -8.31
C PHE A 375 8.87 -18.80 -8.91
N ASP A 376 9.71 -18.10 -9.66
CA ASP A 376 10.98 -18.64 -10.16
C ASP A 376 11.95 -18.90 -8.99
N VAL A 377 11.93 -18.01 -7.98
CA VAL A 377 12.67 -18.19 -6.72
C VAL A 377 11.75 -17.89 -5.53
N ALA A 378 11.83 -18.71 -4.48
CA ALA A 378 11.18 -18.47 -3.20
C ALA A 378 12.24 -18.38 -2.09
N MET A 379 12.35 -17.22 -1.45
CA MET A 379 13.27 -16.97 -0.35
C MET A 379 12.51 -17.00 0.98
N LYS A 380 13.02 -17.76 1.95
CA LYS A 380 12.47 -17.85 3.30
C LYS A 380 13.14 -16.80 4.19
N VAL A 381 12.33 -15.97 4.84
CA VAL A 381 12.80 -14.96 5.79
C VAL A 381 13.01 -15.63 7.15
N ASP A 382 14.10 -15.27 7.84
CA ASP A 382 14.36 -15.75 9.18
C ASP A 382 13.25 -15.28 10.14
N ARG A 383 12.74 -16.22 10.93
CA ARG A 383 11.64 -16.03 11.88
C ARG A 383 11.86 -14.88 12.87
N GLN A 384 13.12 -14.50 13.15
CA GLN A 384 13.44 -13.37 14.02
C GLN A 384 13.01 -12.01 13.43
N PHE A 385 12.86 -11.93 12.10
CA PHE A 385 12.43 -10.75 11.35
C PHE A 385 10.95 -10.83 10.93
N VAL A 386 10.17 -11.72 11.57
CA VAL A 386 8.72 -11.79 11.38
C VAL A 386 8.05 -11.38 12.70
N ILE A 387 7.46 -10.18 12.72
CA ILE A 387 6.81 -9.62 13.91
C ILE A 387 5.55 -10.41 14.26
N ASP A 388 4.68 -10.57 13.27
CA ASP A 388 3.34 -11.12 13.41
C ASP A 388 3.22 -12.40 12.58
N ARG A 389 3.48 -13.53 13.23
CA ARG A 389 3.32 -14.85 12.61
C ARG A 389 1.85 -15.26 12.49
N HIS A 390 0.97 -14.59 13.23
CA HIS A 390 -0.45 -14.90 13.28
C HIS A 390 -1.23 -14.25 12.13
N ALA A 391 -0.69 -13.17 11.56
CA ALA A 391 -1.25 -12.54 10.36
C ALA A 391 -1.27 -13.46 9.12
N ASP A 392 -0.37 -14.45 9.03
CA ASP A 392 -0.35 -15.49 7.97
C ASP A 392 -0.96 -16.83 8.43
N SER A 393 -1.07 -17.08 9.74
CA SER A 393 -1.52 -18.36 10.28
C SER A 393 -3.04 -18.46 10.40
N MET A 394 -3.73 -18.72 9.29
CA MET A 394 -5.07 -19.35 9.31
C MET A 394 -5.01 -20.88 9.38
N LYS A 395 -3.87 -21.45 9.77
CA LYS A 395 -3.72 -22.89 10.00
C LYS A 395 -4.25 -23.35 11.37
N GLY A 396 -4.56 -22.41 12.26
CA GLY A 396 -5.47 -22.66 13.37
C GLY A 396 -6.79 -22.01 13.00
N ASP A 397 -7.90 -22.64 13.38
CA ASP A 397 -9.21 -21.98 13.40
C ASP A 397 -9.05 -20.56 13.97
N PHE A 398 -9.88 -19.61 13.55
CA PHE A 398 -9.86 -18.24 14.09
C PHE A 398 -10.23 -18.27 15.57
N GLU A 399 -9.28 -18.68 16.40
CA GLU A 399 -9.35 -18.73 17.84
C GLU A 399 -9.44 -17.29 18.31
N GLU A 400 -10.41 -17.08 19.20
CA GLU A 400 -10.64 -15.84 19.92
C GLU A 400 -9.29 -15.30 20.48
N GLY A 401 -9.04 -14.01 20.30
CA GLY A 401 -7.81 -13.36 20.78
C GLY A 401 -6.63 -13.37 19.79
N THR A 402 -6.75 -13.97 18.60
CA THR A 402 -5.68 -13.93 17.57
C THR A 402 -5.37 -12.50 17.13
N TRP A 403 -6.40 -11.67 17.00
CA TRP A 403 -6.25 -10.24 16.71
C TRP A 403 -5.44 -9.51 17.79
N GLY A 404 -5.83 -9.67 19.07
CA GLY A 404 -5.13 -9.07 20.20
C GLY A 404 -3.66 -9.49 20.26
N ARG A 405 -3.35 -10.77 20.00
CA ARG A 405 -1.97 -11.28 19.91
C ARG A 405 -1.18 -10.63 18.76
N SER A 406 -1.79 -10.45 17.59
CA SER A 406 -1.16 -9.74 16.45
C SER A 406 -0.87 -8.28 16.77
N MET A 407 -1.84 -7.56 17.34
CA MET A 407 -1.70 -6.16 17.75
C MET A 407 -0.59 -5.99 18.77
N GLU A 408 -0.56 -6.85 19.79
CA GLU A 408 0.47 -6.83 20.82
C GLU A 408 1.87 -7.17 20.27
N ALA A 409 1.96 -8.14 19.34
CA ALA A 409 3.21 -8.47 18.67
C ALA A 409 3.75 -7.26 17.87
N ARG A 410 2.87 -6.58 17.13
CA ARG A 410 3.18 -5.35 16.38
C ARG A 410 3.60 -4.20 17.29
N ARG A 411 2.89 -4.00 18.40
CA ARG A 411 3.22 -2.98 19.40
C ARG A 411 4.61 -3.20 20.01
N LYS A 412 4.94 -4.44 20.37
CA LYS A 412 6.28 -4.77 20.89
C LYS A 412 7.38 -4.74 19.82
N GLY A 413 7.04 -4.93 18.54
CA GLY A 413 7.97 -4.99 17.43
C GLY A 413 8.94 -6.18 17.48
N TYR A 414 10.04 -6.11 16.71
CA TYR A 414 11.01 -7.20 16.55
C TYR A 414 11.65 -7.65 17.87
N LYS A 415 11.56 -8.95 18.16
CA LYS A 415 12.03 -9.54 19.44
C LYS A 415 13.47 -9.19 19.78
N LYS A 416 14.39 -9.19 18.80
CA LYS A 416 15.81 -8.86 19.01
C LYS A 416 16.09 -7.38 19.26
N LEU A 417 15.20 -6.50 18.81
CA LEU A 417 15.34 -5.05 19.00
C LEU A 417 14.68 -4.57 20.30
N ARG A 418 13.93 -5.42 21.00
CA ARG A 418 13.24 -5.07 22.24
C ARG A 418 14.22 -4.70 23.35
N ARG A 419 14.09 -3.48 23.86
CA ARG A 419 14.86 -2.96 25.01
C ARG A 419 13.89 -2.56 26.11
N VAL A 420 14.33 -2.63 27.37
CA VAL A 420 13.54 -2.11 28.50
C VAL A 420 13.54 -0.59 28.41
N ARG A 421 12.36 0.02 28.31
CA ARG A 421 12.19 1.47 28.35
C ARG A 421 11.83 1.90 29.77
N TYR A 422 12.60 2.85 30.31
CA TYR A 422 12.33 3.50 31.58
C TYR A 422 11.67 4.86 31.32
N LYS A 423 10.65 5.21 32.10
CA LYS A 423 9.88 6.48 31.99
C LYS A 423 10.75 7.75 31.94
N ASN A 424 11.97 7.71 32.47
CA ASN A 424 12.88 8.85 32.57
C ASN A 424 13.82 8.99 31.35
N ILE A 425 13.80 8.05 30.41
CA ILE A 425 14.54 8.16 29.15
C ILE A 425 13.67 9.01 28.22
N LYS A 426 14.21 10.16 27.79
CA LYS A 426 13.55 11.08 26.84
C LYS A 426 12.95 10.30 25.67
N GLN A 427 11.79 10.78 25.20
CA GLN A 427 11.04 10.23 24.06
C GLN A 427 12.04 9.83 22.97
N ALA A 428 12.06 8.55 22.57
CA ALA A 428 12.98 8.16 21.49
C ALA A 428 12.37 8.65 20.19
N ASP A 429 13.19 9.24 19.35
CA ASP A 429 12.79 9.65 18.01
C ASP A 429 12.13 8.45 17.31
N PRO A 430 10.92 8.61 16.76
CA PRO A 430 10.26 7.53 16.05
C PRO A 430 11.14 7.04 14.91
N VAL A 431 11.42 5.74 14.90
CA VAL A 431 12.09 5.08 13.79
C VAL A 431 11.11 4.11 13.16
N VAL A 432 10.66 4.43 11.95
CA VAL A 432 9.92 3.47 11.11
C VAL A 432 10.95 2.54 10.49
N PHE A 433 10.99 1.29 10.95
CA PHE A 433 11.94 0.31 10.46
C PHE A 433 11.29 -1.05 10.29
N ASN A 434 11.13 -1.46 9.03
CA ASN A 434 10.80 -2.82 8.65
C ASN A 434 11.98 -3.37 7.81
N PRO A 435 12.83 -4.26 8.37
CA PRO A 435 13.99 -4.82 7.69
C PRO A 435 13.63 -5.55 6.39
N VAL A 436 12.46 -6.21 6.31
CA VAL A 436 12.08 -6.92 5.08
C VAL A 436 11.68 -5.91 4.00
N ASP A 437 10.89 -4.89 4.34
CA ASP A 437 10.54 -3.83 3.39
C ASP A 437 11.82 -3.15 2.86
N LYS A 438 12.74 -2.78 3.75
CA LYS A 438 14.01 -2.14 3.37
C LYS A 438 14.91 -3.04 2.52
N TYR A 439 14.91 -4.34 2.80
CA TYR A 439 15.64 -5.31 1.99
C TYR A 439 15.02 -5.45 0.59
N VAL A 440 13.69 -5.54 0.49
CA VAL A 440 13.00 -5.60 -0.81
C VAL A 440 13.17 -4.31 -1.61
N GLU A 441 13.06 -3.13 -0.98
CA GLU A 441 13.38 -1.83 -1.62
C GLU A 441 14.79 -1.84 -2.22
N SER A 442 15.78 -2.40 -1.51
CA SER A 442 17.16 -2.53 -2.01
C SER A 442 17.30 -3.53 -3.17
N LEU A 443 16.50 -4.60 -3.19
CA LEU A 443 16.45 -5.55 -4.30
C LEU A 443 15.78 -4.94 -5.53
N GLU A 444 14.68 -4.20 -5.35
CA GLU A 444 13.96 -3.50 -6.41
C GLU A 444 14.86 -2.44 -7.07
N ALA A 445 15.60 -1.66 -6.28
CA ALA A 445 16.54 -0.67 -6.80
C ALA A 445 17.67 -1.30 -7.64
N ARG A 446 18.11 -2.52 -7.33
CA ARG A 446 19.26 -3.17 -7.99
C ARG A 446 18.89 -4.13 -9.11
N TYR A 447 17.74 -4.79 -8.98
CA TYR A 447 17.30 -5.93 -9.80
C TYR A 447 15.86 -5.78 -10.30
N GLY A 448 15.23 -4.61 -10.14
CA GLY A 448 13.87 -4.35 -10.62
C GLY A 448 13.74 -4.47 -12.15
N ASP A 449 14.83 -4.29 -12.89
CA ASP A 449 14.90 -4.58 -14.33
C ASP A 449 14.91 -6.08 -14.62
N LEU A 450 15.29 -6.91 -13.65
CA LEU A 450 15.42 -8.36 -13.78
C LEU A 450 14.19 -9.13 -13.29
N ALA A 451 13.62 -8.70 -12.18
CA ALA A 451 12.59 -9.45 -11.48
C ALA A 451 11.59 -8.55 -10.77
N VAL A 452 10.44 -9.15 -10.45
CA VAL A 452 9.41 -8.58 -9.59
C VAL A 452 9.40 -9.33 -8.27
N PHE A 453 9.43 -8.60 -7.16
CA PHE A 453 9.48 -9.14 -5.80
C PHE A 453 8.08 -9.07 -5.16
N MET A 454 7.63 -10.19 -4.59
CA MET A 454 6.29 -10.38 -4.06
C MET A 454 6.40 -10.91 -2.64
N TYR A 455 5.73 -10.29 -1.67
CA TYR A 455 5.71 -10.79 -0.29
C TYR A 455 4.47 -10.34 0.47
N ASN A 456 4.19 -11.05 1.57
CA ASN A 456 3.18 -10.64 2.54
C ASN A 456 3.82 -9.60 3.48
N ARG A 457 3.45 -8.33 3.35
CA ARG A 457 4.03 -7.25 4.14
C ARG A 457 3.62 -7.31 5.61
N ASP A 458 2.42 -7.83 5.88
CA ASP A 458 1.91 -7.98 7.23
C ASP A 458 2.57 -9.14 7.99
N ALA A 459 2.98 -10.19 7.27
CA ALA A 459 3.66 -11.36 7.81
C ALA A 459 4.71 -11.89 6.81
N PRO A 460 5.89 -11.25 6.74
CA PRO A 460 6.87 -11.51 5.69
C PRO A 460 7.67 -12.80 5.94
N ALA A 461 7.01 -13.96 5.92
CA ALA A 461 7.66 -15.26 6.11
C ALA A 461 8.45 -15.73 4.87
N ALA A 462 8.08 -15.23 3.69
CA ALA A 462 8.74 -15.55 2.44
C ALA A 462 8.67 -14.38 1.45
N ILE A 463 9.63 -14.33 0.54
CA ILE A 463 9.70 -13.41 -0.60
C ILE A 463 9.73 -14.27 -1.88
N GLY A 464 8.72 -14.10 -2.71
CA GLY A 464 8.63 -14.70 -4.04
C GLY A 464 9.24 -13.79 -5.09
N VAL A 465 9.97 -14.36 -6.03
CA VAL A 465 10.64 -13.64 -7.11
C VAL A 465 10.15 -14.18 -8.44
N VAL A 466 9.68 -13.29 -9.31
CA VAL A 466 9.27 -13.61 -10.69
C VAL A 466 10.21 -12.92 -11.65
N LEU A 467 10.93 -13.68 -12.47
CA LEU A 467 11.79 -13.14 -13.51
C LEU A 467 10.93 -12.54 -14.63
N ARG A 468 11.36 -11.38 -15.14
CA ARG A 468 10.65 -10.75 -16.26
C ARG A 468 10.75 -11.61 -17.52
N PRO A 469 9.70 -11.69 -18.35
CA PRO A 469 9.67 -12.59 -19.51
C PRO A 469 10.85 -12.42 -20.48
N GLY A 470 11.32 -11.19 -20.68
CA GLY A 470 12.41 -10.88 -21.61
C GLY A 470 13.80 -11.38 -21.19
N ILE A 471 13.94 -11.97 -20.00
CA ILE A 471 15.22 -12.44 -19.46
C ILE A 471 15.38 -13.94 -19.63
N LYS A 472 14.25 -14.67 -19.66
CA LYS A 472 14.22 -16.12 -19.78
C LYS A 472 14.74 -16.55 -21.15
N GLY A 473 15.54 -17.62 -21.18
CA GLY A 473 16.06 -18.24 -22.40
C GLY A 473 17.47 -17.79 -22.81
N ARG A 474 17.94 -18.37 -23.92
CA ARG A 474 19.28 -18.14 -24.48
C ARG A 474 19.28 -16.89 -25.36
N ALA A 475 20.23 -16.00 -25.13
CA ALA A 475 20.42 -14.77 -25.91
C ALA A 475 21.88 -14.63 -26.36
N ALA A 476 22.13 -13.82 -27.39
CA ALA A 476 23.48 -13.40 -27.72
C ALA A 476 24.08 -12.57 -26.57
N PHE A 477 25.40 -12.64 -26.39
CA PHE A 477 26.08 -11.85 -25.36
C PHE A 477 25.94 -10.35 -25.67
N GLN A 478 25.51 -9.58 -24.67
CA GLN A 478 25.50 -8.12 -24.69
C GLN A 478 26.05 -7.63 -23.36
N ALA A 479 27.08 -6.76 -23.40
CA ALA A 479 27.77 -6.31 -22.19
C ALA A 479 26.82 -5.66 -21.17
N ASN A 480 25.86 -4.85 -21.63
CA ASN A 480 24.85 -4.19 -20.80
C ASN A 480 23.76 -5.11 -20.22
N ARG A 481 23.69 -6.39 -20.66
CA ARG A 481 22.72 -7.39 -20.19
C ARG A 481 23.38 -8.67 -19.67
N SER A 482 24.65 -8.58 -19.30
CA SER A 482 25.49 -9.71 -18.88
C SER A 482 25.27 -10.13 -17.42
N LYS A 483 24.60 -9.31 -16.60
CA LYS A 483 24.33 -9.61 -15.18
C LYS A 483 23.66 -10.98 -15.02
N PHE A 484 24.23 -11.81 -14.14
CA PHE A 484 23.76 -13.17 -13.83
C PHE A 484 23.53 -14.03 -15.06
N ARG A 485 24.40 -13.92 -16.08
CA ARG A 485 24.35 -14.79 -17.26
C ARG A 485 25.60 -15.65 -17.36
N THR A 486 25.40 -16.92 -17.66
CA THR A 486 26.48 -17.89 -17.88
C THR A 486 26.55 -18.29 -19.35
N VAL A 487 27.77 -18.46 -19.86
CA VAL A 487 28.02 -18.88 -21.24
C VAL A 487 27.62 -20.34 -21.44
N ARG A 488 26.83 -20.59 -22.48
CA ARG A 488 26.35 -21.91 -22.92
C ARG A 488 26.56 -22.00 -24.44
N GLY A 489 27.76 -22.41 -24.85
CA GLY A 489 28.16 -22.43 -26.25
C GLY A 489 28.41 -21.01 -26.78
N ASP A 490 27.73 -20.64 -27.86
CA ASP A 490 27.77 -19.32 -28.49
C ASP A 490 26.82 -18.29 -27.84
N LYS A 491 25.95 -18.73 -26.92
CA LYS A 491 24.91 -17.92 -26.28
C LYS A 491 25.10 -17.84 -24.78
N VAL A 492 24.38 -16.91 -24.17
CA VAL A 492 24.30 -16.73 -22.73
C VAL A 492 22.90 -17.00 -22.20
N GLU A 493 22.82 -17.64 -21.04
CA GLU A 493 21.58 -17.99 -20.37
C GLU A 493 21.56 -17.41 -18.95
N PHE A 494 20.40 -16.97 -18.49
CA PHE A 494 20.25 -16.41 -17.14
C PHE A 494 20.44 -17.49 -16.07
N ASN A 495 21.40 -17.29 -15.18
CA ASN A 495 21.72 -18.19 -14.10
C ASN A 495 20.88 -17.86 -12.87
N VAL A 496 19.74 -18.53 -12.76
CA VAL A 496 18.77 -18.32 -11.67
C VAL A 496 19.38 -18.72 -10.31
N GLU A 497 20.26 -19.72 -10.29
CA GLU A 497 20.91 -20.19 -9.05
C GLU A 497 21.88 -19.13 -8.50
N GLU A 498 22.73 -18.57 -9.35
CA GLU A 498 23.65 -17.49 -9.00
C GLU A 498 22.90 -16.22 -8.56
N PHE A 499 21.80 -15.90 -9.27
CA PHE A 499 20.94 -14.77 -8.90
C PHE A 499 20.33 -14.98 -7.49
N ARG A 500 19.79 -16.18 -7.23
CA ARG A 500 19.27 -16.56 -5.91
C ARG A 500 20.34 -16.49 -4.83
N ASP A 501 21.52 -17.07 -5.08
CA ASP A 501 22.60 -17.11 -4.09
C ASP A 501 23.13 -15.71 -3.75
N THR A 502 23.16 -14.82 -4.74
CA THR A 502 23.52 -13.42 -4.53
C THR A 502 22.51 -12.71 -3.64
N MET A 503 21.21 -12.84 -3.92
CA MET A 503 20.18 -12.26 -3.06
C MET A 503 20.24 -12.83 -1.64
N VAL A 504 20.34 -14.16 -1.48
CA VAL A 504 20.46 -14.78 -0.13
C VAL A 504 21.67 -14.22 0.63
N ARG A 505 22.82 -14.03 -0.03
CA ARG A 505 24.03 -13.44 0.57
C ARG A 505 23.82 -11.98 0.98
N GLU A 506 23.20 -11.18 0.12
CA GLU A 506 22.88 -9.78 0.39
C GLU A 506 21.88 -9.60 1.54
N GLY A 507 21.06 -10.62 1.81
CA GLY A 507 20.17 -10.65 2.96
C GLY A 507 20.90 -10.66 4.32
N MET A 508 22.19 -10.96 4.39
CA MET A 508 23.01 -10.90 5.62
C MET A 508 22.34 -11.51 6.87
N GLY A 509 21.76 -12.72 6.72
CA GLY A 509 21.05 -13.43 7.80
C GLY A 509 19.57 -13.06 7.97
N LEU A 510 19.05 -12.09 7.21
CA LEU A 510 17.61 -11.85 7.07
C LEU A 510 16.93 -12.98 6.30
N ILE A 511 17.62 -13.52 5.29
CA ILE A 511 17.15 -14.64 4.48
C ILE A 511 17.79 -15.93 5.00
N GLU A 512 16.95 -16.87 5.45
CA GLU A 512 17.39 -18.16 5.99
C GLU A 512 17.81 -19.12 4.87
N SER A 513 17.05 -19.13 3.76
CA SER A 513 17.30 -20.01 2.62
C SER A 513 16.56 -19.52 1.37
N GLY A 514 17.03 -19.86 0.18
CA GLY A 514 16.32 -19.64 -1.09
C GLY A 514 16.19 -20.92 -1.89
N VAL A 515 15.03 -21.15 -2.52
CA VAL A 515 14.77 -22.30 -3.40
C VAL A 515 14.46 -21.78 -4.80
N VAL A 516 15.13 -22.34 -5.80
CA VAL A 516 14.80 -22.14 -7.22
C VAL A 516 13.72 -23.16 -7.58
N ASN A 517 12.57 -22.71 -8.05
CA ASN A 517 11.53 -23.61 -8.54
C ASN A 517 11.75 -23.85 -10.04
N LYS A 518 11.59 -25.10 -10.46
CA LYS A 518 11.70 -25.53 -11.86
C LYS A 518 10.34 -25.60 -12.52
#